data_AF-A0A4R6IKU9-F1
#
_entry.id   AF-A0A4R6IKU9-F1
#
_cell.length_a   1.000
_cell.length_b   1.000
_cell.length_c   1.000
_cell.angle_alpha   90.00
_cell.angle_beta   90.00
_cell.angle_gamma   90.00
#
_symmetry.space_group_name_H-M   'P 1'
#
loop_
_entity.id
_entity.type
_entity.pdbx_description
1 polymer ?
#
loop_
_entity_poly.entity_id
_entity_poly.type
_entity_poly.pdbx_seq_one_letter_code
_entity_poly.pdbx_strand_id
1 'polypeptide(L)'
;MALFAQTVEVSASEPDAKIIVDGQSLGTGTLKIKVPKNSCVNVKIQKSGFLRYEQTYCNKKGMTEPPKKQFFDMKRDDAEEASVKTDQANIDFSIEINKKLDVTDVWKRANQIVTDYFDAIEVADKETSYLRTAWSIQSFQQNTIRTRLIIKLSKSDPLTYKVKLVSEFSGAPLTSVKADEQFHDWDRALRKYQNVISDFATRLGNQ
;
A
#
# COMPACT_ATOMS: atom_id res chain seq x y z
N MET A 1 10.33 45.94 -22.41
CA MET A 1 9.49 44.75 -22.66
C MET A 1 8.95 44.30 -21.32
N ALA A 2 7.66 44.51 -21.08
CA ALA A 2 7.07 44.34 -19.75
C ALA A 2 7.05 42.85 -19.34
N LEU A 3 7.54 42.60 -18.14
CA LEU A 3 7.90 41.29 -17.61
C LEU A 3 6.74 40.73 -16.80
N PHE A 4 5.84 39.99 -17.46
CA PHE A 4 4.58 39.60 -16.85
C PHE A 4 4.58 38.19 -16.27
N ALA A 5 3.74 38.06 -15.23
CA ALA A 5 3.12 36.84 -14.76
C ALA A 5 2.74 35.90 -15.91
N GLN A 6 3.30 34.69 -16.04
CA GLN A 6 2.65 33.67 -16.87
C GLN A 6 1.53 33.03 -16.08
N THR A 7 0.42 32.66 -16.74
CA THR A 7 -0.72 32.01 -16.08
C THR A 7 -0.95 30.67 -16.75
N VAL A 8 -1.01 29.61 -15.94
CA VAL A 8 -1.34 28.24 -16.34
C VAL A 8 -2.71 27.91 -15.78
N GLU A 9 -3.66 27.57 -16.64
CA GLU A 9 -4.92 26.96 -16.21
C GLU A 9 -4.69 25.46 -16.03
N VAL A 10 -4.68 25.00 -14.78
CA VAL A 10 -4.58 23.59 -14.44
C VAL A 10 -5.96 23.03 -14.20
N SER A 11 -6.28 21.89 -14.81
CA SER A 11 -7.52 21.16 -14.57
C SER A 11 -7.28 19.66 -14.43
N ALA A 12 -8.16 19.00 -13.69
CA ALA A 12 -8.17 17.56 -13.47
C ALA A 12 -9.46 16.95 -14.05
N SER A 13 -9.40 15.68 -14.47
CA SER A 13 -10.60 14.92 -14.86
C SER A 13 -11.59 14.77 -13.70
N GLU A 14 -11.10 14.79 -12.45
CA GLU A 14 -11.88 14.68 -11.23
C GLU A 14 -12.14 16.08 -10.60
N PRO A 15 -13.38 16.59 -10.58
CA PRO A 15 -13.68 17.97 -10.17
C PRO A 15 -13.39 18.32 -8.69
N ASP A 16 -13.35 17.32 -7.82
CA ASP A 16 -13.05 17.39 -6.40
C ASP A 16 -11.57 17.10 -6.08
N ALA A 17 -10.73 16.83 -7.09
CA ALA A 17 -9.31 16.63 -6.89
C ALA A 17 -8.66 17.91 -6.36
N LYS A 18 -7.88 17.79 -5.29
CA LYS A 18 -7.16 18.91 -4.66
C LYS A 18 -6.00 19.34 -5.54
N ILE A 19 -5.88 20.65 -5.74
CA ILE A 19 -4.77 21.31 -6.43
C ILE A 19 -3.91 21.99 -5.37
N ILE A 20 -2.71 21.46 -5.19
CA ILE A 20 -1.73 21.92 -4.21
C ILE A 20 -0.59 22.62 -4.96
N VAL A 21 -0.28 23.84 -4.58
CA VAL A 21 0.71 24.70 -5.23
C VAL A 21 1.75 25.10 -4.20
N ASP A 22 3.01 24.72 -4.42
CA ASP A 22 4.12 24.94 -3.48
C ASP A 22 3.79 24.51 -2.04
N GLY A 23 3.07 23.39 -1.90
CA GLY A 23 2.64 22.83 -0.62
C GLY A 23 1.33 23.39 -0.05
N GLN A 24 0.76 24.43 -0.64
CA GLN A 24 -0.51 25.02 -0.19
C GLN A 24 -1.68 24.52 -1.05
N SER A 25 -2.75 24.02 -0.43
CA SER A 25 -3.98 23.65 -1.15
C SER A 25 -4.72 24.92 -1.57
N LEU A 26 -4.77 25.21 -2.87
CA LEU A 26 -5.33 26.47 -3.40
C LEU A 26 -6.67 26.32 -4.12
N GLY A 27 -7.13 25.10 -4.37
CA GLY A 27 -8.43 24.85 -4.99
C GLY A 27 -8.67 23.39 -5.33
N THR A 28 -9.75 23.11 -6.06
CA THR A 28 -10.10 21.78 -6.54
C THR A 28 -10.54 21.82 -7.99
N GLY A 29 -10.29 20.73 -8.74
CA GLY A 29 -10.79 20.49 -10.09
C GLY A 29 -10.20 21.38 -11.20
N THR A 30 -10.24 22.70 -11.05
CA THR A 30 -9.63 23.66 -11.98
C THR A 30 -9.15 24.91 -11.24
N LEU A 31 -7.93 25.36 -11.53
CA LEU A 31 -7.33 26.55 -10.93
C LEU A 31 -6.40 27.26 -11.92
N LYS A 32 -6.46 28.59 -11.93
CA LYS A 32 -5.48 29.43 -12.65
C LYS A 32 -4.30 29.76 -11.73
N ILE A 33 -3.12 29.28 -12.10
CA ILE A 33 -1.89 29.40 -11.33
C ILE A 33 -1.04 30.48 -11.99
N LYS A 34 -0.65 31.49 -11.21
CA LYS A 34 0.32 32.50 -11.66
C LYS A 34 1.72 31.97 -11.40
N VAL A 35 2.56 31.96 -12.43
CA VAL A 35 3.98 31.59 -12.37
C VAL A 35 4.81 32.88 -12.48
N PRO A 36 5.30 33.42 -11.35
CA PRO A 36 6.09 34.66 -11.35
C PRO A 36 7.29 34.60 -12.28
N LYS A 37 7.70 35.75 -12.79
CA LYS A 37 8.89 35.84 -13.64
C LYS A 37 10.13 35.40 -12.86
N ASN A 38 11.03 34.68 -13.52
CA ASN A 38 12.25 34.10 -12.96
C ASN A 38 12.02 33.09 -11.83
N SER A 39 10.81 32.57 -11.64
CA SER A 39 10.52 31.55 -10.62
C SER A 39 9.98 30.25 -11.22
N CYS A 40 9.88 29.24 -10.38
CA CYS A 40 9.17 28.00 -10.67
C CYS A 40 8.10 27.78 -9.60
N VAL A 41 7.05 27.08 -9.98
CA VAL A 41 5.94 26.70 -9.10
C VAL A 41 5.71 25.19 -9.25
N ASN A 42 5.66 24.47 -8.13
CA ASN A 42 5.36 23.06 -8.08
C ASN A 42 3.86 22.85 -7.88
N VAL A 43 3.25 22.03 -8.73
CA VAL A 43 1.81 21.76 -8.69
C VAL A 43 1.58 20.27 -8.53
N LYS A 44 0.83 19.91 -7.50
CA LYS A 44 0.40 18.54 -7.20
C LYS A 44 -1.11 18.44 -7.33
N ILE A 45 -1.58 17.39 -7.98
CA ILE A 45 -2.99 17.04 -8.12
C ILE A 45 -3.23 15.73 -7.37
N GLN A 46 -4.16 15.74 -6.41
CA GLN A 46 -4.39 14.61 -5.52
C GLN A 46 -5.88 14.36 -5.27
N LYS A 47 -6.27 13.09 -5.33
CA LYS A 47 -7.58 12.58 -4.92
C LYS A 47 -7.44 11.17 -4.37
N SER A 48 -8.19 10.81 -3.33
CA SER A 48 -8.20 9.44 -2.78
C SER A 48 -8.69 8.45 -3.84
N GLY A 49 -8.06 7.27 -3.94
CA GLY A 49 -8.40 6.29 -4.97
C GLY A 49 -7.82 6.58 -6.36
N PHE A 50 -6.98 7.59 -6.51
CA PHE A 50 -6.33 7.96 -7.77
C PHE A 50 -4.83 8.16 -7.59
N LEU A 51 -4.09 7.98 -8.68
CA LEU A 51 -2.67 8.28 -8.75
C LEU A 51 -2.41 9.77 -8.49
N ARG A 52 -1.23 10.06 -7.96
CA ARG A 52 -0.79 11.42 -7.65
C ARG A 52 -0.01 11.97 -8.83
N TYR A 53 -0.32 13.21 -9.21
CA TYR A 53 0.36 13.89 -10.31
C TYR A 53 1.14 15.08 -9.75
N GLU A 54 2.36 15.27 -10.25
CA GLU A 54 3.23 16.38 -9.87
C GLU A 54 3.90 16.96 -11.11
N GLN A 55 3.79 18.27 -11.29
CA GLN A 55 4.39 18.99 -12.40
C GLN A 55 4.96 20.32 -11.91
N THR A 56 6.17 20.65 -12.34
CA THR A 56 6.78 21.96 -12.08
C THR A 56 6.68 22.84 -13.32
N TYR A 57 6.24 24.08 -13.15
CA TYR A 57 6.20 25.10 -14.20
C TYR A 57 7.21 26.20 -13.90
N CYS A 58 8.07 26.56 -14.87
CA CYS A 58 9.14 27.52 -14.68
C CYS A 58 9.06 28.67 -15.70
N ASN A 59 8.90 29.91 -15.24
CA ASN A 59 8.94 31.10 -16.09
C ASN A 59 10.34 31.72 -16.07
N LYS A 60 11.33 30.99 -16.59
CA LYS A 60 12.75 31.37 -16.62
C LYS A 60 13.27 31.34 -18.06
N LYS A 61 14.19 32.25 -18.38
CA LYS A 61 14.87 32.27 -19.69
C LYS A 61 15.66 30.96 -19.88
N GLY A 62 15.52 30.33 -21.03
CA GLY A 62 16.19 29.07 -21.36
C GLY A 62 15.51 27.80 -20.82
N MET A 63 14.37 27.94 -20.14
CA MET A 63 13.50 26.82 -19.75
C MET A 63 12.28 26.76 -20.68
N THR A 64 11.65 25.60 -20.77
CA THR A 64 10.35 25.45 -21.46
C THR A 64 9.32 26.37 -20.83
N GLU A 65 8.67 27.20 -21.65
CA GLU A 65 7.64 28.11 -21.17
C GLU A 65 6.43 27.33 -20.62
N PRO A 66 5.84 27.78 -19.49
CA PRO A 66 4.62 27.19 -18.96
C PRO A 66 3.50 27.14 -20.01
N PRO A 67 2.78 26.01 -20.15
CA PRO A 67 1.67 25.93 -21.07
C PRO A 67 0.52 26.83 -20.61
N LYS A 68 -0.31 27.32 -21.54
CA LYS A 68 -1.52 28.08 -21.17
C LYS A 68 -2.54 27.24 -20.40
N LYS A 69 -2.62 25.95 -20.73
CA LYS A 69 -3.52 24.98 -20.13
C LYS A 69 -2.79 23.66 -19.90
N GLN A 70 -3.02 23.04 -18.75
CA GLN A 70 -2.61 21.67 -18.46
C GLN A 70 -3.82 20.90 -17.95
N PHE A 71 -4.14 19.80 -18.62
CA PHE A 71 -5.15 18.85 -18.15
C PHE A 71 -4.47 17.61 -17.57
N PHE A 72 -4.96 17.13 -16.43
CA PHE A 72 -4.53 15.91 -15.78
C PHE A 72 -5.66 14.88 -15.84
N ASP A 73 -5.49 13.86 -16.68
CA ASP A 73 -6.36 12.69 -16.72
C ASP A 73 -5.99 11.74 -15.58
N MET A 74 -6.77 11.76 -14.51
CA MET A 74 -6.50 11.03 -13.27
C MET A 74 -6.91 9.57 -13.40
N LYS A 75 -5.92 8.68 -13.30
CA LYS A 75 -6.12 7.23 -13.29
C LYS A 75 -6.34 6.74 -11.86
N ARG A 76 -7.16 5.69 -11.73
CA ARG A 76 -7.37 5.00 -10.45
C ARG A 76 -6.04 4.45 -9.92
N ASP A 77 -5.90 4.47 -8.59
CA ASP A 77 -4.76 3.87 -7.92
C ASP A 77 -4.91 2.34 -7.92
N ASP A 78 -4.05 1.68 -8.69
CA ASP A 78 -4.06 0.23 -8.89
C ASP A 78 -3.73 -0.54 -7.60
N ALA A 79 -2.93 0.02 -6.69
CA ALA A 79 -2.69 -0.56 -5.38
C ALA A 79 -3.92 -0.45 -4.47
N GLU A 80 -4.63 0.67 -4.52
CA GLU A 80 -5.87 0.86 -3.75
C GLU A 80 -6.99 -0.06 -4.25
N GLU A 81 -7.15 -0.22 -5.57
CA GLU A 81 -8.12 -1.13 -6.18
C GLU A 81 -7.84 -2.60 -5.84
N ALA A 82 -6.56 -3.00 -5.87
CA ALA A 82 -6.13 -4.37 -5.54
C ALA A 82 -6.16 -4.70 -4.05
N SER A 83 -6.56 -3.76 -3.18
CA SER A 83 -6.54 -3.91 -1.73
C SER A 83 -7.87 -3.59 -1.05
N VAL A 84 -7.97 -3.98 0.21
CA VAL A 84 -9.08 -3.69 1.10
C VAL A 84 -8.54 -3.11 2.40
N LYS A 85 -9.19 -2.04 2.89
CA LYS A 85 -8.90 -1.51 4.22
C LYS A 85 -9.31 -2.53 5.27
N THR A 86 -8.43 -2.80 6.23
CA THR A 86 -8.64 -3.86 7.20
C THR A 86 -8.00 -3.50 8.53
N ASP A 87 -8.67 -3.90 9.61
CA ASP A 87 -8.12 -3.90 10.97
C ASP A 87 -7.29 -5.16 11.25
N GLN A 88 -7.22 -6.09 10.29
CA GLN A 88 -6.53 -7.37 10.45
C GLN A 88 -5.06 -7.35 10.00
N ALA A 89 -4.64 -6.32 9.28
CA ALA A 89 -3.23 -6.17 8.92
C ALA A 89 -2.42 -5.75 10.15
N ASN A 90 -1.19 -6.26 10.25
CA ASN A 90 -0.18 -5.85 11.22
C ASN A 90 -0.53 -6.10 12.70
N ILE A 91 -1.53 -6.94 12.99
CA ILE A 91 -1.89 -7.35 14.35
C ILE A 91 -1.87 -8.88 14.54
N ASP A 92 -1.68 -9.35 15.78
CA ASP A 92 -1.70 -10.77 16.13
C ASP A 92 -3.14 -11.27 16.39
N PHE A 93 -3.64 -12.20 15.59
CA PHE A 93 -4.90 -12.91 15.84
C PHE A 93 -4.66 -14.18 16.64
N SER A 94 -5.32 -14.31 17.78
CA SER A 94 -5.25 -15.52 18.60
C SER A 94 -6.30 -16.53 18.13
N ILE A 95 -5.85 -17.74 17.82
CA ILE A 95 -6.68 -18.84 17.33
C ILE A 95 -6.47 -20.00 18.27
N GLU A 96 -7.48 -20.27 19.11
CA GLU A 96 -7.52 -21.46 19.93
C GLU A 96 -7.84 -22.67 19.05
N ILE A 97 -6.92 -23.64 19.04
CA ILE A 97 -6.98 -24.79 18.16
C ILE A 97 -8.02 -25.78 18.69
N ASN A 98 -8.73 -26.42 17.75
CA ASN A 98 -9.71 -27.42 18.09
C ASN A 98 -9.07 -28.62 18.79
N LYS A 99 -9.53 -28.90 20.02
CA LYS A 99 -8.98 -29.97 20.87
C LYS A 99 -9.12 -31.37 20.27
N LYS A 100 -9.98 -31.53 19.27
CA LYS A 100 -10.16 -32.78 18.51
C LYS A 100 -9.07 -32.99 17.44
N LEU A 101 -8.28 -31.98 17.11
CA LEU A 101 -7.22 -32.06 16.13
C LEU A 101 -5.91 -32.48 16.79
N ASP A 102 -5.21 -33.44 16.18
CA ASP A 102 -3.85 -33.80 16.57
C ASP A 102 -2.87 -32.67 16.21
N VAL A 103 -1.86 -32.44 17.05
CA VAL A 103 -0.86 -31.37 16.86
C VAL A 103 -0.12 -31.50 15.53
N THR A 104 0.18 -32.72 15.08
CA THR A 104 0.83 -32.95 13.79
C THR A 104 -0.09 -32.58 12.63
N ASP A 105 -1.38 -32.88 12.74
CA ASP A 105 -2.36 -32.52 11.72
C ASP A 105 -2.65 -31.01 11.69
N VAL A 106 -2.66 -30.35 12.85
CA VAL A 106 -2.74 -28.89 12.97
C VAL A 106 -1.56 -28.24 12.23
N TRP A 107 -0.33 -28.73 12.45
CA TRP A 107 0.84 -28.22 11.74
C TRP A 107 0.76 -28.42 10.24
N LYS A 108 0.35 -29.60 9.76
CA LYS A 108 0.17 -29.87 8.33
C LYS A 108 -0.87 -28.94 7.70
N ARG A 109 -2.02 -28.77 8.34
CA ARG A 109 -3.09 -27.88 7.88
C ARG A 109 -2.66 -26.41 7.88
N ALA A 110 -1.93 -25.98 8.90
CA ALA A 110 -1.34 -24.64 8.95
C ALA A 110 -0.42 -24.39 7.75
N ASN A 111 0.49 -25.33 7.46
CA ASN A 111 1.38 -25.25 6.30
C ASN A 111 0.59 -25.21 4.97
N GLN A 112 -0.44 -26.05 4.82
CA GLN A 112 -1.32 -26.01 3.63
C GLN A 112 -1.97 -24.64 3.45
N ILE A 113 -2.57 -24.08 4.51
CA ILE A 113 -3.16 -22.74 4.46
C ILE A 113 -2.09 -21.73 4.02
N VAL A 114 -0.89 -21.77 4.59
CA VAL A 114 0.17 -20.84 4.18
C VAL A 114 0.49 -20.97 2.69
N THR A 115 0.69 -22.20 2.20
CA THR A 115 1.05 -22.46 0.80
C THR A 115 -0.08 -22.18 -0.18
N ASP A 116 -1.33 -22.12 0.27
CA ASP A 116 -2.47 -21.67 -0.55
C ASP A 116 -2.36 -20.17 -0.92
N TYR A 117 -1.63 -19.38 -0.12
CA TYR A 117 -1.50 -17.92 -0.28
C TYR A 117 -0.07 -17.45 -0.62
N PHE A 118 0.96 -18.18 -0.18
CA PHE A 118 2.35 -17.78 -0.29
C PHE A 118 3.19 -18.86 -0.96
N ASP A 119 3.94 -18.47 -1.99
CA ASP A 119 4.76 -19.40 -2.77
C ASP A 119 5.97 -19.97 -1.99
N ALA A 120 6.44 -19.24 -0.97
CA ALA A 120 7.66 -19.59 -0.24
C ALA A 120 7.55 -19.37 1.27
N ILE A 121 7.92 -20.41 2.02
CA ILE A 121 8.12 -20.35 3.46
C ILE A 121 9.61 -20.09 3.71
N GLU A 122 9.93 -19.09 4.53
CA GLU A 122 11.33 -18.71 4.84
C GLU A 122 11.82 -19.43 6.09
N VAL A 123 10.97 -19.54 7.12
CA VAL A 123 11.27 -20.25 8.37
C VAL A 123 10.10 -21.14 8.73
N ALA A 124 10.37 -22.40 9.03
CA ALA A 124 9.40 -23.35 9.55
C ALA A 124 10.06 -24.20 10.65
N ASP A 125 9.67 -23.96 11.89
CA ASP A 125 10.10 -24.69 13.06
C ASP A 125 8.90 -25.37 13.72
N LYS A 126 8.86 -26.70 13.58
CA LYS A 126 7.79 -27.53 14.15
C LYS A 126 7.89 -27.62 15.68
N GLU A 127 9.09 -27.59 16.24
CA GLU A 127 9.31 -27.77 17.69
C GLU A 127 8.75 -26.57 18.46
N THR A 128 9.01 -25.35 17.99
CA THR A 128 8.48 -24.13 18.62
C THR A 128 7.14 -23.68 18.03
N SER A 129 6.59 -24.41 17.06
CA SER A 129 5.41 -24.03 16.26
C SER A 129 5.51 -22.59 15.75
N TYR A 130 6.64 -22.28 15.12
CA TYR A 130 6.93 -20.98 14.51
C TYR A 130 7.05 -21.12 13.00
N LEU A 131 6.33 -20.27 12.26
CA LEU A 131 6.40 -20.23 10.81
C LEU A 131 6.42 -18.78 10.34
N ARG A 132 7.31 -18.46 9.42
CA ARG A 132 7.33 -17.17 8.72
C ARG A 132 7.52 -17.38 7.22
N THR A 133 6.69 -16.72 6.43
CA THR A 133 6.85 -16.73 4.96
C THR A 133 7.97 -15.80 4.53
N ALA A 134 8.51 -16.04 3.33
CA ALA A 134 9.23 -14.99 2.64
C ALA A 134 8.29 -13.80 2.37
N TRP A 135 8.86 -12.63 2.12
CA TRP A 135 8.10 -11.50 1.62
C TRP A 135 7.53 -11.81 0.23
N SER A 136 6.22 -11.72 0.06
CA SER A 136 5.57 -11.66 -1.25
C SER A 136 5.42 -10.21 -1.67
N ILE A 137 5.91 -9.86 -2.85
CA ILE A 137 6.00 -8.48 -3.34
C ILE A 137 5.04 -8.31 -4.50
N GLN A 138 4.37 -7.16 -4.55
CA GLN A 138 3.61 -6.73 -5.72
C GLN A 138 3.89 -5.25 -5.97
N SER A 139 4.46 -4.95 -7.13
CA SER A 139 4.67 -3.57 -7.58
C SER A 139 3.47 -3.08 -8.39
N PHE A 140 3.13 -1.82 -8.16
CA PHE A 140 2.08 -1.05 -8.80
C PHE A 140 2.70 0.22 -9.42
N GLN A 141 1.90 1.06 -10.07
CA GLN A 141 2.42 2.23 -10.80
C GLN A 141 3.14 3.26 -9.90
N GLN A 142 2.66 3.45 -8.67
CA GLN A 142 3.23 4.42 -7.71
C GLN A 142 3.51 3.81 -6.34
N ASN A 143 3.49 2.48 -6.23
CA ASN A 143 3.68 1.83 -4.94
C ASN A 143 4.25 0.43 -5.12
N THR A 144 4.89 -0.08 -4.08
CA THR A 144 5.29 -1.49 -3.97
C THR A 144 4.82 -1.96 -2.62
N ILE A 145 4.00 -3.00 -2.63
CA ILE A 145 3.47 -3.63 -1.43
C ILE A 145 4.25 -4.90 -1.17
N ARG A 146 4.61 -5.14 0.09
CA ARG A 146 5.13 -6.43 0.54
C ARG A 146 4.25 -6.98 1.66
N THR A 147 4.02 -8.28 1.59
CA THR A 147 3.20 -8.99 2.56
C THR A 147 3.91 -10.26 3.02
N ARG A 148 3.83 -10.57 4.30
CA ARG A 148 4.27 -11.87 4.86
C ARG A 148 3.32 -12.34 5.95
N LEU A 149 3.31 -13.63 6.18
CA LEU A 149 2.55 -14.25 7.26
C LEU A 149 3.51 -14.75 8.35
N ILE A 150 3.14 -14.53 9.61
CA ILE A 150 3.85 -15.05 10.77
C ILE A 150 2.86 -15.84 11.63
N ILE A 151 3.24 -17.07 11.96
CA ILE A 151 2.52 -17.95 12.90
C ILE A 151 3.47 -18.23 14.05
N LYS A 152 2.99 -18.08 15.28
CA LYS A 152 3.76 -18.41 16.49
C LYS A 152 2.88 -19.05 17.54
N LEU A 153 3.44 -19.99 18.29
CA LEU A 153 2.80 -20.52 19.49
C LEU A 153 2.55 -19.39 20.50
N SER A 154 1.33 -19.32 21.02
CA SER A 154 0.93 -18.41 22.10
C SER A 154 0.85 -19.16 23.43
N LYS A 155 0.17 -20.30 23.43
CA LYS A 155 -0.02 -21.19 24.59
C LYS A 155 -0.03 -22.63 24.10
N SER A 156 0.50 -23.55 24.91
CA SER A 156 0.43 -24.99 24.64
C SER A 156 -0.86 -25.65 25.14
N ASP A 157 -1.50 -25.06 26.16
CA ASP A 157 -2.79 -25.54 26.70
C ASP A 157 -3.69 -24.37 27.15
N PRO A 158 -4.89 -24.18 26.56
CA PRO A 158 -5.28 -24.79 25.29
C PRO A 158 -4.31 -24.36 24.18
N LEU A 159 -4.01 -25.27 23.24
CA LEU A 159 -3.12 -24.98 22.12
C LEU A 159 -3.65 -23.75 21.37
N THR A 160 -2.87 -22.68 21.36
CA THR A 160 -3.27 -21.38 20.79
C THR A 160 -2.17 -20.87 19.89
N TYR A 161 -2.50 -20.56 18.64
CA TYR A 161 -1.59 -19.88 17.71
C TYR A 161 -1.89 -18.39 17.63
N LYS A 162 -0.85 -17.59 17.44
CA LYS A 162 -0.97 -16.21 16.97
C LYS A 162 -0.63 -16.18 15.49
N VAL A 163 -1.56 -15.69 14.69
CA VAL A 163 -1.41 -15.51 13.24
C VAL A 163 -1.40 -14.02 12.93
N LYS A 164 -0.36 -13.54 12.26
CA LYS A 164 -0.18 -12.14 11.89
C LYS A 164 0.09 -12.02 10.40
N LEU A 165 -0.80 -11.32 9.69
CA LEU A 165 -0.55 -10.87 8.32
C LEU A 165 0.15 -9.51 8.39
N VAL A 166 1.42 -9.45 8.01
CA VAL A 166 2.17 -8.19 7.92
C VAL A 166 1.97 -7.63 6.51
N SER A 167 1.54 -6.38 6.40
CA SER A 167 1.39 -5.68 5.11
C SER A 167 2.02 -4.29 5.19
N GLU A 168 2.92 -4.02 4.26
CA GLU A 168 3.70 -2.80 4.22
C GLU A 168 3.75 -2.22 2.80
N PHE A 169 3.91 -0.91 2.69
CA PHE A 169 4.00 -0.18 1.43
C PHE A 169 5.22 0.75 1.42
N SER A 170 5.73 1.06 0.22
CA SER A 170 6.89 1.95 0.06
C SER A 170 6.57 3.31 -0.57
N GLY A 171 5.40 3.45 -1.21
CA GLY A 171 5.03 4.68 -1.92
C GLY A 171 5.86 4.93 -3.20
N ALA A 172 6.62 3.95 -3.67
CA ALA A 172 7.37 3.99 -4.92
C ALA A 172 7.23 2.67 -5.69
N PRO A 173 7.22 2.71 -7.03
CA PRO A 173 7.22 1.50 -7.84
C PRO A 173 8.59 0.80 -7.80
N LEU A 174 8.59 -0.51 -7.97
CA LEU A 174 9.78 -1.36 -8.08
C LEU A 174 10.76 -1.25 -6.89
N THR A 175 10.25 -0.90 -5.70
CA THR A 175 11.06 -0.86 -4.48
C THR A 175 11.59 -2.24 -4.15
N SER A 176 12.90 -2.36 -3.98
CA SER A 176 13.52 -3.62 -3.62
C SER A 176 13.04 -4.10 -2.27
N VAL A 177 12.67 -5.37 -2.15
CA VAL A 177 12.24 -5.98 -0.88
C VAL A 177 13.26 -5.89 0.24
N LYS A 178 14.53 -5.65 -0.10
CA LYS A 178 15.65 -5.50 0.85
C LYS A 178 15.81 -4.07 1.38
N ALA A 179 15.09 -3.09 0.81
CA ALA A 179 15.13 -1.69 1.25
C ALA A 179 14.16 -1.48 2.42
N ASP A 180 14.42 -2.16 3.55
CA ASP A 180 13.53 -2.21 4.71
C ASP A 180 13.15 -0.81 5.22
N GLU A 181 14.04 0.16 5.12
CA GLU A 181 13.85 1.55 5.55
C GLU A 181 12.80 2.32 4.72
N GLN A 182 12.44 1.81 3.54
CA GLN A 182 11.46 2.43 2.66
C GLN A 182 10.05 1.93 2.92
N PHE A 183 9.90 0.78 3.59
CA PHE A 183 8.61 0.17 3.84
C PHE A 183 8.04 0.60 5.19
N HIS A 184 6.74 0.86 5.18
CA HIS A 184 5.99 1.29 6.35
C HIS A 184 4.70 0.48 6.44
N ASP A 185 4.21 0.26 7.66
CA ASP A 185 2.94 -0.44 7.91
C ASP A 185 1.81 0.16 7.08
N TRP A 186 1.06 -0.72 6.41
CA TRP A 186 -0.10 -0.36 5.62
C TRP A 186 -1.39 -0.74 6.37
N ASP A 187 -2.38 0.15 6.38
CA ASP A 187 -3.71 -0.10 6.97
C ASP A 187 -4.64 -0.91 6.04
N ARG A 188 -4.06 -1.56 5.03
CA ARG A 188 -4.74 -2.33 4.00
C ARG A 188 -4.04 -3.65 3.79
N ALA A 189 -4.77 -4.61 3.26
CA ALA A 189 -4.21 -5.86 2.76
C ALA A 189 -4.60 -6.03 1.28
N LEU A 190 -3.71 -6.62 0.49
CA LEU A 190 -4.07 -7.03 -0.88
C LEU A 190 -5.21 -8.05 -0.81
N ARG A 191 -6.19 -7.92 -1.71
CA ARG A 191 -7.41 -8.76 -1.72
C ARG A 191 -7.12 -10.24 -1.77
N LYS A 192 -6.03 -10.64 -2.42
CA LYS A 192 -5.57 -12.04 -2.46
C LYS A 192 -5.28 -12.65 -1.09
N TYR A 193 -5.02 -11.83 -0.05
CA TYR A 193 -4.76 -12.29 1.32
C TYR A 193 -5.92 -12.05 2.28
N GLN A 194 -7.04 -11.49 1.82
CA GLN A 194 -8.11 -11.02 2.72
C GLN A 194 -8.72 -12.14 3.59
N ASN A 195 -8.63 -13.39 3.13
CA ASN A 195 -9.22 -14.56 3.80
C ASN A 195 -8.19 -15.39 4.59
N VAL A 196 -6.90 -15.03 4.59
CA VAL A 196 -5.87 -15.89 5.20
C VAL A 196 -6.14 -16.11 6.69
N ILE A 197 -6.49 -15.06 7.44
CA ILE A 197 -6.77 -15.15 8.88
C ILE A 197 -8.05 -15.96 9.13
N SER A 198 -9.11 -15.73 8.34
CA SER A 198 -10.37 -16.48 8.48
C SER A 198 -10.22 -17.96 8.15
N ASP A 199 -9.32 -18.31 7.24
CA ASP A 199 -9.03 -19.70 6.90
C ASP A 199 -8.34 -20.43 8.05
N PHE A 200 -7.41 -19.76 8.76
CA PHE A 200 -6.85 -20.31 9.99
C PHE A 200 -7.92 -20.53 11.06
N ALA A 201 -8.80 -19.54 11.27
CA ALA A 201 -9.85 -19.65 12.27
C ALA A 201 -10.84 -20.78 11.93
N THR A 202 -11.24 -20.90 10.66
CA THR A 202 -12.25 -21.87 10.22
C THR A 202 -11.68 -23.29 10.11
N ARG A 203 -10.44 -23.46 9.64
CA ARG A 203 -9.84 -24.77 9.39
C ARG A 203 -9.14 -25.37 10.61
N LEU A 204 -8.74 -24.55 11.58
CA LEU A 204 -8.03 -24.99 12.79
C LEU A 204 -8.76 -24.68 14.10
N GLY A 205 -9.60 -23.65 14.13
CA GLY A 205 -10.22 -23.17 15.35
C GLY A 205 -11.36 -24.06 15.87
N ASN A 206 -11.71 -23.88 17.14
CA ASN A 206 -13.00 -24.33 17.67
C ASN A 206 -14.11 -23.45 17.07
N GLN A 207 -14.95 -24.03 16.20
CA GLN A 207 -16.29 -23.48 15.94
C GLN A 207 -17.23 -23.85 17.08
#